data_AF-A0A1J3FB43-F1
#
_entry.id   AF-A0A1J3FB43-F1
#
_cell.length_a   1.000
_cell.length_b   1.000
_cell.length_c   1.000
_cell.angle_alpha   90.00
_cell.angle_beta   90.00
_cell.angle_gamma   90.00
#
_symmetry.space_group_name_H-M   'P 1'
#
loop_
_entity.id
_entity.type
_entity.pdbx_description
1 polymer ?
#
loop_
_entity_poly.entity_id
_entity_poly.type
_entity_poly.pdbx_seq_one_letter_code
_entity_poly.pdbx_strand_id
1 'polypeptide(L)'
;MAMFKALSFLFFLCFDIHGHGTMAADGNSSFSFDGFAKLPSFDKNVALFGDSKLVDDSSSIQLTGSVSGSVGRVVYRKPIKLFQGKQRNSESFSSYFSFSMPNEIGDVLAFVMVPSSLDLSLFGKKDNSSSALGFLLQYAKNKKVVAFEFDISDRENRARILIGRPESAEIRNLSFEGDLMMNNAGRLSCMIEYEASSKRMMVRFRKSGSVKLFDPFFSFSVDLAQLWKNGKVTLGLSSANGNSSKAQFLHSWSFEIRHLPPVWMHSVPLIPKEALKVNSITEEEEGRRRSECIWRMLGALVLGVGCGILGVMLALYLWTICGVRQSMVVVPEKCPVKTVSVVVVAVEEGNKY
;
A
#
# COMPACT_ATOMS: atom_id res chain seq x y z
N MET A 1 -37.57 16.51 28.46
CA MET A 1 -37.41 15.29 27.64
C MET A 1 -36.96 15.56 26.20
N ALA A 2 -37.43 16.61 25.52
CA ALA A 2 -37.02 16.89 24.13
C ALA A 2 -35.53 17.22 23.95
N MET A 3 -34.92 17.98 24.87
CA MET A 3 -33.49 18.33 24.84
C MET A 3 -32.56 17.11 24.96
N PHE A 4 -32.95 16.10 25.74
CA PHE A 4 -32.18 14.85 25.88
C PHE A 4 -32.23 13.99 24.60
N LYS A 5 -33.36 14.04 23.87
CA LYS A 5 -33.49 13.36 22.57
C LYS A 5 -32.66 14.05 21.48
N ALA A 6 -32.59 15.38 21.50
CA ALA A 6 -31.75 16.15 20.58
C ALA A 6 -30.24 15.91 20.82
N LEU A 7 -29.81 15.86 22.09
CA LEU A 7 -28.42 15.56 22.44
C LEU A 7 -28.02 14.13 22.06
N SER A 8 -28.92 13.17 22.24
CA SER A 8 -28.72 11.77 21.83
C SER A 8 -28.58 11.65 20.31
N PHE A 9 -29.42 12.35 19.53
CA PHE A 9 -29.31 12.38 18.06
C PHE A 9 -27.99 13.00 17.58
N LEU A 10 -27.50 14.06 18.24
CA LEU A 10 -26.21 14.68 17.95
C LEU A 10 -25.02 13.76 18.28
N PHE A 11 -25.14 12.95 19.34
CA PHE A 11 -24.14 11.95 19.69
C PHE A 11 -24.09 10.82 18.64
N PHE A 12 -25.23 10.30 18.20
CA PHE A 12 -25.28 9.28 17.14
C PHE A 12 -24.69 9.78 15.81
N LEU A 13 -24.98 11.02 15.41
CA LEU A 13 -24.39 11.62 14.20
C LEU A 13 -22.87 11.83 14.32
N CYS A 14 -22.34 12.12 15.51
CA CYS A 14 -20.89 12.20 15.74
C CYS A 14 -20.18 10.84 15.68
N PHE A 15 -20.86 9.75 16.09
CA PHE A 15 -20.33 8.39 15.98
C PHE A 15 -20.43 7.83 14.55
N ASP A 16 -21.47 8.17 13.79
CA ASP A 16 -21.60 7.74 12.39
C ASP A 16 -20.60 8.46 11.46
N ILE A 17 -20.16 9.68 11.80
CA ILE A 17 -19.09 10.37 11.07
C ILE A 17 -17.69 9.82 11.43
N HIS A 18 -17.52 9.24 12.63
CA HIS A 18 -16.28 8.54 13.03
C HIS A 18 -16.27 7.04 12.71
N GLY A 19 -17.41 6.46 12.32
CA GLY A 19 -17.57 5.05 11.97
C GLY A 19 -17.35 4.73 10.49
N HIS A 20 -17.10 5.74 9.64
CA HIS A 20 -16.74 5.50 8.25
C HIS A 20 -15.27 5.13 8.15
N GLY A 21 -15.00 3.83 8.35
CA GLY A 21 -13.81 3.10 7.96
C GLY A 21 -12.51 3.86 8.10
N THR A 22 -11.72 3.48 9.11
CA THR A 22 -10.25 3.54 9.01
C THR A 22 -9.86 3.16 7.59
N MET A 23 -9.54 4.16 6.77
CA MET A 23 -8.76 4.00 5.57
C MET A 23 -7.47 3.39 6.09
N ALA A 24 -7.35 2.07 5.97
CA ALA A 24 -6.07 1.41 6.06
C ALA A 24 -5.22 1.99 4.94
N ALA A 25 -4.56 3.11 5.24
CA ALA A 25 -3.42 3.58 4.51
C ALA A 25 -2.31 2.58 4.79
N ASP A 26 -2.35 1.43 4.13
CA ASP A 26 -1.26 0.47 4.23
C ASP A 26 -1.14 -0.37 2.95
N GLY A 27 -0.89 0.33 1.84
CA GLY A 27 -0.23 -0.28 0.70
C GLY A 27 1.26 -0.02 0.86
N ASN A 28 2.00 -0.94 1.49
CA ASN A 28 3.45 -0.88 1.52
C ASN A 28 3.96 -0.65 0.09
N SER A 29 4.52 0.54 -0.16
CA SER A 29 5.12 0.95 -1.43
C SER A 29 6.42 0.21 -1.73
N SER A 30 6.93 -0.57 -0.78
CA SER A 30 8.15 -1.35 -0.89
C SER A 30 8.08 -2.63 -0.05
N PHE A 31 8.91 -3.62 -0.42
CA PHE A 31 9.19 -4.80 0.38
C PHE A 31 10.64 -5.25 0.15
N SER A 32 11.19 -5.98 1.12
CA SER A 32 12.49 -6.61 0.98
C SER A 32 12.50 -7.94 1.73
N PHE A 33 12.89 -8.99 1.02
CA PHE A 33 13.12 -10.33 1.55
C PHE A 33 14.58 -10.68 1.27
N ASP A 34 15.43 -10.55 2.29
CA ASP A 34 16.81 -11.03 2.27
C ASP A 34 16.83 -12.45 2.85
N GLY A 35 16.45 -13.41 2.02
CA GLY A 35 16.03 -14.74 2.46
C GLY A 35 14.55 -14.82 2.80
N PHE A 36 14.06 -16.05 2.88
CA PHE A 36 12.65 -16.40 3.08
C PHE A 36 12.44 -17.28 4.31
N ALA A 37 13.33 -17.22 5.30
CA ALA A 37 13.17 -17.94 6.57
C ALA A 37 11.73 -17.81 7.08
N LYS A 38 11.21 -18.87 7.75
CA LYS A 38 9.86 -18.92 8.33
C LYS A 38 9.64 -17.83 9.39
N LEU A 39 9.48 -16.59 8.93
CA LEU A 39 9.00 -15.47 9.72
C LEU A 39 7.47 -15.55 9.74
N PRO A 40 6.80 -15.24 10.86
CA PRO A 40 5.34 -15.23 10.95
C PRO A 40 4.63 -14.32 9.92
N SER A 41 5.39 -13.43 9.27
CA SER A 41 4.92 -12.52 8.21
C SER A 41 5.07 -13.08 6.80
N PHE A 42 5.81 -14.18 6.59
CA PHE A 42 6.04 -14.78 5.27
C PHE A 42 4.71 -15.17 4.60
N ASP A 43 3.91 -16.01 5.26
CA ASP A 43 2.63 -16.49 4.72
C ASP A 43 1.60 -15.36 4.53
N LYS A 44 1.75 -14.26 5.27
CA LYS A 44 0.88 -13.07 5.15
C LYS A 44 1.19 -12.25 3.89
N ASN A 45 2.45 -12.22 3.48
CA ASN A 45 2.94 -11.35 2.42
C ASN A 45 3.27 -12.08 1.12
N VAL A 46 3.54 -13.38 1.19
CA VAL A 46 4.00 -14.20 0.06
C VAL A 46 3.02 -15.35 -0.17
N ALA A 47 2.76 -15.67 -1.43
CA ALA A 47 1.99 -16.84 -1.84
C ALA A 47 2.82 -17.70 -2.77
N LEU A 48 2.85 -19.00 -2.50
CA LEU A 48 3.51 -20.02 -3.33
C LEU A 48 2.45 -20.79 -4.11
N PHE A 49 2.72 -21.06 -5.39
CA PHE A 49 1.82 -21.76 -6.31
C PHE A 49 2.59 -22.75 -7.18
N GLY A 50 1.89 -23.79 -7.65
CA GLY A 50 2.51 -24.87 -8.41
C GLY A 50 3.43 -25.69 -7.50
N ASP A 51 4.61 -26.04 -8.00
CA ASP A 51 5.59 -26.86 -7.29
C ASP A 51 6.48 -26.04 -6.35
N SER A 52 6.24 -24.73 -6.20
CA SER A 52 7.09 -23.88 -5.39
C SER A 52 6.90 -24.14 -3.90
N LYS A 53 8.00 -24.22 -3.17
CA LYS A 53 8.00 -24.49 -1.73
C LYS A 53 9.14 -23.77 -1.03
N LEU A 54 8.92 -23.46 0.24
CA LEU A 54 9.98 -22.95 1.10
C LEU A 54 10.89 -24.10 1.53
N VAL A 55 12.20 -23.88 1.44
CA VAL A 55 13.22 -24.84 1.90
C VAL A 55 13.74 -24.38 3.26
N ASP A 56 13.48 -25.19 4.29
CA ASP A 56 13.68 -24.82 5.69
C ASP A 56 15.16 -24.54 6.04
N ASP A 57 16.11 -25.28 5.45
CA ASP A 57 17.53 -25.17 5.80
C ASP A 57 18.26 -24.03 5.08
N SER A 58 17.74 -23.55 3.95
CA SER A 58 18.44 -22.60 3.06
C SER A 58 17.83 -21.21 3.01
N SER A 59 16.71 -20.97 3.71
CA SER A 59 15.96 -19.71 3.64
C SER A 59 15.67 -19.27 2.20
N SER A 60 15.46 -20.22 1.30
CA SER A 60 15.21 -19.98 -0.11
C SER A 60 13.89 -20.61 -0.54
N ILE A 61 13.28 -20.04 -1.58
CA ILE A 61 12.11 -20.66 -2.22
C ILE A 61 12.65 -21.53 -3.35
N GLN A 62 12.39 -22.82 -3.27
CA GLN A 62 12.53 -23.69 -4.42
C GLN A 62 11.37 -23.37 -5.38
N LEU A 63 11.70 -22.84 -6.57
CA LEU A 63 10.72 -22.47 -7.59
C LEU A 63 10.29 -23.69 -8.40
N THR A 64 11.22 -24.60 -8.72
CA THR A 64 10.94 -25.83 -9.48
C THR A 64 11.59 -27.05 -8.83
N GLY A 65 10.98 -28.21 -9.03
CA GLY A 65 11.49 -29.51 -8.59
C GLY A 65 12.71 -29.99 -9.39
N SER A 66 13.40 -30.99 -8.86
CA SER A 66 14.45 -31.74 -9.59
C SER A 66 13.86 -32.82 -10.51
N VAL A 67 12.75 -32.49 -11.17
CA VAL A 67 12.00 -33.35 -12.11
C VAL A 67 11.60 -32.50 -13.30
N SER A 68 11.56 -33.08 -14.51
CA SER A 68 11.14 -32.36 -15.70
C SER A 68 9.67 -31.96 -15.65
N GLY A 69 9.34 -30.86 -16.32
CA GLY A 69 8.00 -30.30 -16.42
C GLY A 69 7.49 -29.66 -15.13
N SER A 70 8.39 -29.32 -14.20
CA SER A 70 8.05 -28.63 -12.97
C SER A 70 7.83 -27.15 -13.22
N VAL A 71 6.77 -26.61 -12.61
CA VAL A 71 6.37 -25.22 -12.72
C VAL A 71 6.00 -24.70 -11.35
N GLY A 72 6.62 -23.61 -10.93
CA GLY A 72 6.28 -22.99 -9.66
C GLY A 72 6.41 -21.47 -9.71
N ARG A 73 5.62 -20.83 -8.84
CA ARG A 73 5.41 -19.40 -8.86
C ARG A 73 5.40 -18.85 -7.45
N VAL A 74 5.84 -17.61 -7.30
CA VAL A 74 5.80 -16.87 -6.06
C VAL A 74 5.19 -15.50 -6.31
N VAL A 75 4.28 -15.07 -5.44
CA VAL A 75 3.53 -13.83 -5.59
C VAL A 75 3.62 -13.03 -4.31
N TYR A 76 3.87 -11.73 -4.42
CA TYR A 76 3.70 -10.80 -3.31
C TYR A 76 2.22 -10.42 -3.18
N ARG A 77 1.59 -10.82 -2.06
CA ARG A 77 0.13 -10.74 -1.85
C ARG A 77 -0.40 -9.32 -1.77
N LYS A 78 0.37 -8.39 -1.21
CA LYS A 78 -0.08 -7.02 -0.98
C LYS A 78 -0.02 -6.21 -2.29
N PRO A 79 -1.12 -5.61 -2.75
CA PRO A 79 -1.10 -4.75 -3.94
C PRO A 79 -0.16 -3.56 -3.77
N ILE A 80 0.63 -3.30 -4.80
CA ILE A 80 1.55 -2.16 -4.89
C ILE A 80 0.86 -1.04 -5.66
N LYS A 81 0.88 0.16 -5.10
CA LYS A 81 0.32 1.36 -5.73
C LYS A 81 1.44 2.11 -6.47
N LEU A 82 1.45 2.01 -7.80
CA LEU A 82 2.48 2.62 -8.66
C LEU A 82 2.28 4.13 -8.91
N PHE A 83 1.07 4.66 -8.67
CA PHE A 83 0.71 6.03 -9.05
C PHE A 83 0.30 6.85 -7.84
N GLN A 84 0.75 8.10 -7.81
CA GLN A 84 0.37 9.06 -6.77
C GLN A 84 -0.32 10.31 -7.33
N GLY A 85 -1.07 10.98 -6.46
CA GLY A 85 -1.76 12.23 -6.76
C GLY A 85 -2.98 12.11 -7.68
N LYS A 86 -3.70 13.22 -7.86
CA LYS A 86 -4.88 13.33 -8.73
C LYS A 86 -4.55 13.18 -10.22
N GLN A 87 -3.31 13.51 -10.60
CA GLN A 87 -2.83 13.43 -11.99
C GLN A 87 -2.32 12.04 -12.40
N ARG A 88 -2.33 11.04 -11.50
CA ARG A 88 -1.83 9.68 -11.77
C ARG A 88 -0.40 9.67 -12.30
N ASN A 89 0.46 10.48 -11.68
CA ASN A 89 1.87 10.51 -12.05
C ASN A 89 2.45 9.12 -11.75
N SER A 90 2.97 8.47 -12.78
CA SER A 90 3.64 7.19 -12.60
C SER A 90 4.90 7.42 -11.79
N GLU A 91 5.13 6.59 -10.78
CA GLU A 91 6.38 6.61 -10.04
C GLU A 91 7.38 5.67 -10.71
N SER A 92 8.65 6.05 -10.67
CA SER A 92 9.74 5.14 -11.03
C SER A 92 9.86 4.08 -9.94
N PHE A 93 10.35 2.89 -10.28
CA PHE A 93 10.57 1.85 -9.29
C PHE A 93 11.74 0.96 -9.67
N SER A 94 12.22 0.20 -8.68
CA SER A 94 13.13 -0.91 -8.92
C SER A 94 12.64 -2.18 -8.25
N SER A 95 12.86 -3.32 -8.90
CA SER A 95 12.75 -4.64 -8.29
C SER A 95 14.07 -5.38 -8.45
N TYR A 96 14.49 -6.07 -7.41
CA TYR A 96 15.73 -6.81 -7.41
C TYR A 96 15.50 -8.21 -6.83
N PHE A 97 15.98 -9.24 -7.51
CA PHE A 97 15.92 -10.60 -6.98
C PHE A 97 17.20 -11.38 -7.30
N SER A 98 17.57 -12.26 -6.38
CA SER A 98 18.68 -13.19 -6.56
C SER A 98 18.16 -14.62 -6.69
N PHE A 99 18.66 -15.35 -7.67
CA PHE A 99 18.21 -16.69 -8.02
C PHE A 99 19.38 -17.57 -8.43
N SER A 100 19.15 -18.88 -8.45
CA SER A 100 20.02 -19.86 -9.07
C SER A 100 19.20 -20.75 -9.98
N MET A 101 19.60 -20.86 -11.23
CA MET A 101 19.02 -21.77 -12.21
C MET A 101 20.15 -22.50 -12.94
N PRO A 102 19.89 -23.68 -13.51
CA PRO A 102 20.83 -24.33 -14.41
C PRO A 102 21.01 -23.51 -15.68
N ASN A 103 22.15 -23.68 -16.34
CA ASN A 103 22.37 -23.12 -17.68
C ASN A 103 21.94 -24.14 -18.74
N GLU A 104 20.73 -24.68 -18.62
CA GLU A 104 20.20 -25.68 -19.55
C GLU A 104 19.09 -25.08 -20.40
N ILE A 105 18.98 -25.55 -21.64
CA ILE A 105 17.97 -25.06 -22.58
C ILE A 105 16.58 -25.41 -22.06
N GLY A 106 15.70 -24.41 -21.95
CA GLY A 106 14.33 -24.58 -21.50
C GLY A 106 14.10 -24.32 -20.01
N ASP A 107 15.15 -24.05 -19.23
CA ASP A 107 15.03 -23.45 -17.91
C ASP A 107 14.71 -21.96 -18.04
N VAL A 108 13.49 -21.57 -17.69
CA VAL A 108 13.00 -20.20 -17.81
C VAL A 108 12.57 -19.63 -16.48
N LEU A 109 12.85 -18.34 -16.27
CA LEU A 109 12.34 -17.54 -15.17
C LEU A 109 11.62 -16.30 -15.73
N ALA A 110 10.53 -15.92 -15.09
CA ALA A 110 9.71 -14.80 -15.51
C ALA A 110 9.38 -13.85 -14.37
N PHE A 111 9.36 -12.56 -14.69
CA PHE A 111 8.80 -11.52 -13.87
C PHE A 111 7.41 -11.15 -14.39
N VAL A 112 6.45 -11.04 -13.48
CA VAL A 112 5.04 -10.86 -13.79
C VAL A 112 4.49 -9.67 -13.02
N MET A 113 3.91 -8.71 -13.74
CA MET A 113 3.10 -7.63 -13.21
C MET A 113 1.68 -7.74 -13.76
N VAL A 114 0.71 -7.83 -12.85
CA VAL A 114 -0.71 -7.97 -13.18
C VAL A 114 -1.54 -6.96 -12.39
N PRO A 115 -2.74 -6.59 -12.85
CA PRO A 115 -3.62 -5.75 -12.06
C PRO A 115 -4.01 -6.49 -10.78
N SER A 116 -4.08 -5.76 -9.66
CA SER A 116 -4.50 -6.32 -8.36
C SER A 116 -5.92 -6.92 -8.33
N SER A 117 -6.72 -6.67 -9.36
CA SER A 117 -8.04 -7.28 -9.57
C SER A 117 -7.98 -8.62 -10.32
N LEU A 118 -6.80 -9.10 -10.68
CA LEU A 118 -6.62 -10.45 -11.19
C LEU A 118 -6.81 -11.45 -10.04
N ASP A 119 -7.57 -12.51 -10.28
CA ASP A 119 -7.69 -13.60 -9.33
C ASP A 119 -6.33 -14.31 -9.17
N LEU A 120 -5.79 -14.29 -7.95
CA LEU A 120 -4.51 -14.93 -7.63
C LEU A 120 -4.56 -16.46 -7.82
N SER A 121 -5.73 -17.08 -7.77
CA SER A 121 -5.88 -18.52 -8.03
C SER A 121 -5.36 -18.93 -9.41
N LEU A 122 -5.30 -17.99 -10.37
CA LEU A 122 -4.77 -18.22 -11.70
C LEU A 122 -3.27 -18.58 -11.70
N PHE A 123 -2.50 -18.09 -10.71
CA PHE A 123 -1.10 -18.51 -10.54
C PHE A 123 -0.98 -19.98 -10.14
N GLY A 124 -2.03 -20.58 -9.56
CA GLY A 124 -2.08 -22.01 -9.25
C GLY A 124 -2.53 -22.88 -10.43
N LYS A 125 -3.01 -22.29 -11.53
CA LYS A 125 -3.48 -23.09 -12.67
C LYS A 125 -2.31 -23.67 -13.44
N LYS A 126 -2.42 -24.97 -13.73
CA LYS A 126 -1.53 -25.66 -14.64
C LYS A 126 -1.85 -25.25 -16.07
N ASP A 127 -0.81 -25.04 -16.85
CA ASP A 127 -0.89 -24.84 -18.29
C ASP A 127 -0.05 -25.91 -19.01
N ASN A 128 -0.26 -26.04 -20.31
CA ASN A 128 0.43 -27.06 -21.13
C ASN A 128 1.66 -26.47 -21.86
N SER A 129 2.21 -25.36 -21.37
CA SER A 129 3.34 -24.68 -21.99
C SER A 129 4.63 -25.00 -21.25
N SER A 130 5.75 -25.01 -21.99
CA SER A 130 7.10 -24.96 -21.41
C SER A 130 7.48 -23.54 -20.94
N SER A 131 6.56 -22.59 -21.06
CA SER A 131 6.78 -21.19 -20.68
C SER A 131 6.37 -20.92 -19.24
N ALA A 132 7.18 -20.12 -18.54
CA ALA A 132 6.82 -19.57 -17.24
C ALA A 132 5.62 -18.59 -17.30
N LEU A 133 5.26 -18.07 -18.48
CA LEU A 133 4.12 -17.18 -18.73
C LEU A 133 2.87 -17.90 -19.27
N GLY A 134 2.91 -19.23 -19.47
CA GLY A 134 1.83 -20.00 -20.11
C GLY A 134 0.46 -19.79 -19.46
N PHE A 135 0.40 -19.76 -18.12
CA PHE A 135 -0.83 -19.50 -17.38
C PHE A 135 -1.49 -18.14 -17.70
N LEU A 136 -0.70 -17.10 -17.99
CA LEU A 136 -1.25 -15.80 -18.38
C LEU A 136 -1.87 -15.87 -19.78
N LEU A 137 -1.17 -16.52 -20.72
CA LEU A 137 -1.63 -16.72 -22.09
C LEU A 137 -2.94 -17.52 -22.14
N GLN A 138 -3.05 -18.55 -21.28
CA GLN A 138 -4.21 -19.43 -21.28
C GLN A 138 -5.40 -18.87 -20.49
N TYR A 139 -5.16 -18.26 -19.32
CA TYR A 139 -6.22 -17.96 -18.36
C TYR A 139 -6.46 -16.46 -18.10
N ALA A 140 -5.50 -15.58 -18.44
CA ALA A 140 -5.60 -14.15 -18.20
C ALA A 140 -5.90 -13.33 -19.47
N LYS A 141 -6.49 -13.95 -20.50
CA LYS A 141 -6.68 -13.41 -21.87
C LYS A 141 -7.19 -11.96 -21.93
N ASN A 142 -8.16 -11.60 -21.09
CA ASN A 142 -8.83 -10.29 -21.11
C ASN A 142 -8.18 -9.24 -20.18
N LYS A 143 -7.10 -9.60 -19.49
CA LYS A 143 -6.46 -8.75 -18.48
C LYS A 143 -5.17 -8.20 -19.04
N LYS A 144 -4.97 -6.88 -18.90
CA LYS A 144 -3.72 -6.24 -19.31
C LYS A 144 -2.61 -6.65 -18.36
N VAL A 145 -1.51 -7.18 -18.88
CA VAL A 145 -0.33 -7.63 -18.12
C VAL A 145 0.92 -6.94 -18.64
N VAL A 146 1.95 -6.87 -17.79
CA VAL A 146 3.33 -6.63 -18.21
C VAL A 146 4.15 -7.76 -17.62
N ALA A 147 4.72 -8.60 -18.47
CA ALA A 147 5.54 -9.69 -18.03
C ALA A 147 6.68 -9.91 -19.00
N PHE A 148 7.75 -10.53 -18.52
CA PHE A 148 8.78 -11.05 -19.40
C PHE A 148 9.35 -12.33 -18.80
N GLU A 149 9.76 -13.23 -19.66
CA GLU A 149 10.54 -14.41 -19.29
C GLU A 149 11.89 -14.37 -19.97
N PHE A 150 12.87 -15.04 -19.39
CA PHE A 150 14.19 -15.20 -19.96
C PHE A 150 14.73 -16.61 -19.66
N ASP A 151 15.56 -17.10 -20.58
CA ASP A 151 16.43 -18.26 -20.37
C ASP A 151 17.90 -17.82 -20.45
N ILE A 152 18.75 -18.54 -19.72
CA ILE A 152 20.21 -18.34 -19.75
C ILE A 152 20.79 -19.71 -20.04
N SER A 153 21.41 -19.86 -21.20
CA SER A 153 21.95 -21.14 -21.67
C SER A 153 23.35 -20.98 -22.23
N ASP A 154 24.00 -22.13 -22.45
CA ASP A 154 25.32 -22.21 -23.08
C ASP A 154 25.35 -21.80 -24.55
N ARG A 155 24.19 -21.80 -25.23
CA ARG A 155 24.07 -21.46 -26.65
C ARG A 155 23.70 -20.01 -26.86
N GLU A 156 22.66 -19.56 -26.17
CA GLU A 156 22.03 -18.27 -26.43
C GLU A 156 21.18 -17.88 -25.22
N ASN A 157 21.21 -16.60 -24.84
CA ASN A 157 20.28 -16.06 -23.86
C ASN A 157 19.09 -15.46 -24.61
N ARG A 158 17.87 -15.80 -24.22
CA ARG A 158 16.66 -15.29 -24.84
C ARG A 158 15.79 -14.61 -23.81
N ALA A 159 15.01 -13.64 -24.28
CA ALA A 159 13.95 -13.04 -23.51
C ALA A 159 12.68 -12.94 -24.36
N ARG A 160 11.53 -13.14 -23.72
CA ARG A 160 10.22 -12.93 -24.34
C ARG A 160 9.40 -11.98 -23.48
N ILE A 161 8.99 -10.87 -24.08
CA ILE A 161 8.25 -9.80 -23.42
C ILE A 161 6.77 -9.91 -23.82
N LEU A 162 5.87 -9.78 -22.84
CA LEU A 162 4.42 -9.80 -23.00
C LEU A 162 3.81 -8.51 -22.44
N ILE A 163 3.26 -7.66 -23.31
CA ILE A 163 2.62 -6.40 -22.92
C ILE A 163 1.20 -6.34 -23.47
N GLY A 164 0.24 -6.01 -22.60
CA GLY A 164 -1.15 -5.84 -22.98
C GLY A 164 -2.00 -7.05 -22.62
N ARG A 165 -3.09 -7.27 -23.37
CA ARG A 165 -3.99 -8.41 -23.14
C ARG A 165 -3.43 -9.64 -23.82
N PRO A 166 -3.18 -10.78 -23.15
CA PRO A 166 -2.54 -11.93 -23.76
C PRO A 166 -3.11 -12.41 -25.11
N GLU A 167 -4.41 -12.23 -25.35
CA GLU A 167 -5.06 -12.55 -26.63
C GLU A 167 -4.62 -11.68 -27.81
N SER A 168 -4.19 -10.45 -27.53
CA SER A 168 -3.80 -9.43 -28.50
C SER A 168 -2.49 -8.76 -28.11
N ALA A 169 -1.69 -9.44 -27.28
CA ALA A 169 -0.53 -8.84 -26.66
C ALA A 169 0.58 -8.75 -27.67
N GLU A 170 1.38 -7.71 -27.54
CA GLU A 170 2.62 -7.64 -28.26
C GLU A 170 3.61 -8.59 -27.59
N ILE A 171 4.02 -9.63 -28.32
CA ILE A 171 5.05 -10.57 -27.91
C ILE A 171 6.32 -10.25 -28.68
N ARG A 172 7.38 -9.88 -27.97
CA ARG A 172 8.69 -9.62 -28.56
C ARG A 172 9.68 -10.67 -28.07
N ASN A 173 10.29 -11.39 -29.02
CA ASN A 173 11.39 -12.30 -28.74
C ASN A 173 12.70 -11.58 -28.99
N LEU A 174 13.63 -11.75 -28.06
CA LEU A 174 14.93 -11.11 -28.09
C LEU A 174 15.99 -12.17 -27.83
N SER A 175 17.12 -12.05 -28.52
CA SER A 175 18.30 -12.89 -28.34
C SER A 175 19.49 -12.00 -28.06
N PHE A 176 20.35 -12.45 -27.15
CA PHE A 176 21.53 -11.72 -26.72
C PHE A 176 22.70 -12.65 -26.45
N GLU A 177 23.87 -12.19 -26.88
CA GLU A 177 25.15 -12.78 -26.51
C GLU A 177 25.68 -12.08 -25.25
N GLY A 178 26.07 -12.85 -24.23
CA GLY A 178 26.56 -12.30 -22.99
C GLY A 178 27.11 -13.35 -22.04
N ASP A 179 28.19 -13.00 -21.33
CA ASP A 179 28.80 -13.86 -20.32
C ASP A 179 27.98 -13.84 -19.03
N LEU A 180 26.78 -14.45 -19.05
CA LEU A 180 26.03 -14.85 -17.85
C LEU A 180 26.28 -16.31 -17.48
N MET A 181 27.20 -16.96 -18.19
CA MET A 181 27.58 -18.34 -17.95
C MET A 181 28.04 -18.53 -16.52
N MET A 182 27.32 -19.41 -15.81
CA MET A 182 27.66 -19.85 -14.47
C MET A 182 28.26 -21.26 -14.54
N ASN A 183 29.39 -21.48 -13.89
CA ASN A 183 29.75 -22.86 -13.52
C ASN A 183 28.65 -23.37 -12.57
N ASN A 184 28.15 -24.59 -12.81
CA ASN A 184 26.96 -25.19 -12.20
C ASN A 184 26.67 -24.67 -10.76
N ALA A 185 25.46 -24.13 -10.55
CA ALA A 185 24.91 -23.60 -9.28
C ALA A 185 25.35 -22.19 -8.84
N GLY A 186 25.93 -21.40 -9.74
CA GLY A 186 26.19 -19.98 -9.47
C GLY A 186 24.90 -19.16 -9.21
N ARG A 187 24.98 -18.20 -8.27
CA ARG A 187 23.89 -17.23 -8.01
C ARG A 187 23.97 -16.04 -8.96
N LEU A 188 22.84 -15.74 -9.61
CA LEU A 188 22.64 -14.54 -10.41
C LEU A 188 21.70 -13.58 -9.69
N SER A 189 21.82 -12.31 -10.04
CA SER A 189 20.88 -11.28 -9.62
C SER A 189 20.29 -10.59 -10.84
N CYS A 190 18.98 -10.35 -10.81
CA CYS A 190 18.26 -9.55 -11.79
C CYS A 190 17.81 -8.25 -11.12
N MET A 191 18.05 -7.12 -11.81
CA MET A 191 17.57 -5.81 -11.43
C MET A 191 16.68 -5.26 -12.53
N ILE A 192 15.45 -4.93 -12.16
CA ILE A 192 14.43 -4.34 -13.01
C ILE A 192 14.27 -2.89 -12.58
N GLU A 193 14.42 -1.97 -13.52
CA GLU A 193 14.23 -0.54 -13.28
C GLU A 193 13.21 0.02 -14.26
N TYR A 194 12.15 0.63 -13.72
CA TYR A 194 11.18 1.37 -14.50
C TYR A 194 11.40 2.86 -14.29
N GLU A 195 11.64 3.58 -15.38
CA GLU A 195 11.74 5.03 -15.38
C GLU A 195 10.43 5.62 -15.91
N ALA A 196 9.70 6.32 -15.03
CA ALA A 196 8.39 6.85 -15.35
C ALA A 196 8.40 8.01 -16.36
N SER A 197 9.45 8.84 -16.35
CA SER A 197 9.61 9.99 -17.26
C SER A 197 9.75 9.54 -18.71
N SER A 198 10.54 8.49 -18.96
CA SER A 198 10.77 7.92 -20.28
C SER A 198 9.86 6.73 -20.62
N LYS A 199 9.03 6.29 -19.65
CA LYS A 199 8.14 5.12 -19.77
C LYS A 199 8.91 3.87 -20.19
N ARG A 200 10.09 3.68 -19.62
CA ARG A 200 11.05 2.66 -20.05
C ARG A 200 11.33 1.67 -18.93
N MET A 201 11.19 0.39 -19.25
CA MET A 201 11.65 -0.72 -18.41
C MET A 201 13.05 -1.16 -18.85
N MET A 202 13.96 -1.31 -17.91
CA MET A 202 15.32 -1.81 -18.13
C MET A 202 15.56 -3.05 -17.26
N VAL A 203 16.10 -4.10 -17.86
CA VAL A 203 16.41 -5.35 -17.17
C VAL A 203 17.91 -5.58 -17.23
N ARG A 204 18.55 -5.69 -16.06
CA ARG A 204 19.99 -5.87 -15.88
C ARG A 204 20.25 -7.15 -15.11
N PHE A 205 21.32 -7.83 -15.46
CA PHE A 205 21.80 -8.98 -14.70
C PHE A 205 23.16 -8.67 -14.07
N ARG A 206 23.46 -9.40 -13.01
CA ARG A 206 24.74 -9.32 -12.30
C ARG A 206 25.11 -10.71 -11.80
N LYS A 207 26.37 -11.11 -12.03
CA LYS A 207 26.94 -12.31 -11.39
C LYS A 207 27.24 -12.00 -9.93
N SER A 208 27.02 -12.97 -9.05
CA SER A 208 27.44 -12.85 -7.65
C SER A 208 28.93 -12.49 -7.56
N GLY A 209 29.28 -11.51 -6.72
CA GLY A 209 30.67 -11.04 -6.55
C GLY A 209 31.20 -10.10 -7.63
N SER A 210 30.52 -9.89 -8.76
CA SER A 210 30.95 -8.87 -9.73
C SER A 210 30.55 -7.47 -9.27
N VAL A 211 31.41 -6.47 -9.51
CA VAL A 211 31.12 -5.05 -9.25
C VAL A 211 30.48 -4.38 -10.48
N LYS A 212 30.73 -4.92 -11.68
CA LYS A 212 30.18 -4.43 -12.94
C LYS A 212 28.69 -4.78 -13.05
N LEU A 213 27.83 -3.76 -13.05
CA LEU A 213 26.51 -3.83 -13.65
C LEU A 213 26.69 -3.87 -15.17
N PHE A 214 26.19 -4.90 -15.83
CA PHE A 214 26.17 -4.91 -17.30
C PHE A 214 25.24 -3.80 -17.82
N ASP A 215 25.49 -3.34 -19.05
CA ASP A 215 24.48 -2.62 -19.82
C ASP A 215 23.15 -3.39 -19.76
N PRO A 216 21.98 -2.71 -19.80
CA PRO A 216 20.71 -3.38 -19.70
C PRO A 216 20.64 -4.50 -20.75
N PHE A 217 20.50 -5.73 -20.26
CA PHE A 217 20.41 -6.94 -21.06
C PHE A 217 19.32 -6.79 -22.13
N PHE A 218 18.21 -6.19 -21.73
CA PHE A 218 17.23 -5.63 -22.65
C PHE A 218 16.45 -4.49 -22.01
N SER A 219 15.75 -3.73 -22.86
CA SER A 219 14.84 -2.68 -22.41
C SER A 219 13.65 -2.57 -23.36
N PHE A 220 12.52 -2.10 -22.85
CA PHE A 220 11.32 -1.88 -23.64
C PHE A 220 10.50 -0.71 -23.10
N SER A 221 9.75 -0.06 -23.98
CA SER A 221 8.84 1.02 -23.61
C SER A 221 7.48 0.46 -23.19
N VAL A 222 6.96 0.96 -22.08
CA VAL A 222 5.62 0.63 -21.58
C VAL A 222 5.06 1.78 -20.77
N ASP A 223 3.87 2.26 -21.14
CA ASP A 223 3.16 3.28 -20.35
C ASP A 223 2.27 2.59 -19.30
N LEU A 224 2.80 2.44 -18.09
CA LEU A 224 2.06 1.78 -17.00
C LEU A 224 0.79 2.55 -16.62
N ALA A 225 0.82 3.88 -16.66
CA ALA A 225 -0.33 4.75 -16.34
C ALA A 225 -1.48 4.57 -17.34
N GLN A 226 -1.14 4.47 -18.63
CA GLN A 226 -2.10 4.14 -19.69
C GLN A 226 -2.62 2.70 -19.56
N LEU A 227 -1.78 1.75 -19.14
CA LEU A 227 -2.12 0.35 -19.05
C LEU A 227 -3.10 0.05 -17.90
N TRP A 228 -2.82 0.56 -16.69
CA TRP A 228 -3.55 0.24 -15.46
C TRP A 228 -4.07 1.46 -14.73
N LYS A 229 -5.14 2.10 -15.21
CA LYS A 229 -5.71 3.35 -14.64
C LYS A 229 -5.80 3.46 -13.10
N ASN A 230 -5.97 2.35 -12.38
CA ASN A 230 -6.10 2.32 -10.92
C ASN A 230 -4.74 2.28 -10.17
N GLY A 231 -3.64 2.04 -10.87
CA GLY A 231 -2.28 2.02 -10.33
C GLY A 231 -1.95 0.90 -9.36
N LYS A 232 -2.90 0.04 -9.00
CA LYS A 232 -2.69 -1.08 -8.07
C LYS A 232 -2.35 -2.36 -8.82
N VAL A 233 -1.12 -2.84 -8.64
CA VAL A 233 -0.60 -4.04 -9.29
C VAL A 233 -0.18 -5.09 -8.27
N THR A 234 -0.12 -6.33 -8.72
CA THR A 234 0.47 -7.45 -8.01
C THR A 234 1.71 -7.90 -8.77
N LEU A 235 2.77 -8.19 -8.04
CA LEU A 235 4.02 -8.71 -8.58
C LEU A 235 4.14 -10.21 -8.30
N GLY A 236 4.77 -10.92 -9.22
CA GLY A 236 5.16 -12.31 -9.02
C GLY A 236 6.36 -12.70 -9.86
N LEU A 237 6.94 -13.83 -9.49
CA LEU A 237 7.94 -14.55 -10.27
C LEU A 237 7.36 -15.93 -10.62
N SER A 238 7.64 -16.40 -11.82
CA SER A 238 7.19 -17.71 -12.32
C SER A 238 8.36 -18.41 -12.98
N SER A 239 8.48 -19.71 -12.77
CA SER A 239 9.59 -20.51 -13.31
C SER A 239 9.04 -21.81 -13.90
N ALA A 240 9.67 -22.26 -14.98
CA ALA A 240 9.45 -23.57 -15.57
C ALA A 240 10.80 -24.16 -15.97
N ASN A 241 11.00 -25.46 -15.72
CA ASN A 241 12.27 -26.14 -16.03
C ASN A 241 12.23 -26.99 -17.31
N GLY A 242 11.11 -27.02 -18.03
CA GLY A 242 11.00 -27.75 -19.30
C GLY A 242 11.43 -29.21 -19.17
N ASN A 243 12.52 -29.60 -19.83
CA ASN A 243 13.08 -30.95 -19.78
C ASN A 243 14.25 -31.11 -18.78
N SER A 244 14.66 -30.04 -18.11
CA SER A 244 15.72 -30.05 -17.10
C SER A 244 15.29 -30.82 -15.86
N SER A 245 16.23 -31.54 -15.25
CA SER A 245 16.02 -32.28 -14.00
C SER A 245 16.60 -31.56 -12.78
N LYS A 246 17.01 -30.30 -12.94
CA LYS A 246 17.62 -29.51 -11.86
C LYS A 246 16.62 -28.48 -11.33
N ALA A 247 16.64 -28.30 -10.02
CA ALA A 247 15.79 -27.34 -9.35
C ALA A 247 16.30 -25.89 -9.53
N GLN A 248 15.36 -24.95 -9.65
CA GLN A 248 15.62 -23.52 -9.62
C GLN A 248 15.23 -22.95 -8.26
N PHE A 249 15.99 -21.96 -7.77
CA PHE A 249 15.78 -21.37 -6.44
C PHE A 249 15.79 -19.85 -6.50
N LEU A 250 14.94 -19.24 -5.68
CA LEU A 250 14.92 -17.83 -5.36
C LEU A 250 15.50 -17.62 -3.96
N HIS A 251 16.52 -16.79 -3.85
CA HIS A 251 17.26 -16.53 -2.60
C HIS A 251 16.82 -15.23 -1.93
N SER A 252 16.50 -14.19 -2.70
CA SER A 252 16.03 -12.91 -2.17
C SER A 252 15.17 -12.17 -3.19
N TRP A 253 14.29 -11.29 -2.72
CA TRP A 253 13.47 -10.43 -3.58
C TRP A 253 13.08 -9.13 -2.88
N SER A 254 13.29 -8.01 -3.54
CA SER A 254 12.88 -6.69 -3.09
C SER A 254 12.20 -5.88 -4.19
N PHE A 255 11.43 -4.90 -3.75
CA PHE A 255 10.78 -3.91 -4.58
C PHE A 255 10.76 -2.57 -3.85
N GLU A 256 11.04 -1.50 -4.58
CA GLU A 256 11.04 -0.14 -4.04
C GLU A 256 10.52 0.84 -5.08
N ILE A 257 9.57 1.68 -4.69
CA ILE A 257 9.20 2.87 -5.44
C ILE A 257 10.29 3.92 -5.25
N ARG A 258 10.85 4.41 -6.36
CA ARG A 258 11.80 5.52 -6.37
C ARG A 258 11.02 6.81 -6.55
N HIS A 259 10.90 7.57 -5.46
CA HIS A 259 10.48 8.95 -5.56
C HIS A 259 11.64 9.73 -6.18
N LEU A 260 11.50 10.12 -7.45
CA LEU A 260 12.40 11.13 -8.01
C LEU A 260 12.27 12.36 -7.10
N PRO A 261 13.37 12.90 -6.55
CA PRO A 261 13.30 14.20 -5.92
C PRO A 261 12.71 15.18 -6.94
N PRO A 262 11.91 16.17 -6.52
CA PRO A 262 11.50 17.24 -7.41
C PRO A 262 12.75 17.75 -8.14
N VAL A 263 12.67 17.95 -9.46
CA VAL A 263 13.77 18.39 -10.34
C VAL A 263 14.49 19.65 -9.82
N TRP A 264 13.93 20.32 -8.82
CA TRP A 264 14.53 21.37 -7.99
C TRP A 264 15.35 20.85 -6.80
N MET A 265 16.31 19.96 -7.06
CA MET A 265 17.45 19.81 -6.16
C MET A 265 18.73 19.90 -7.00
N HIS A 266 19.34 21.08 -6.91
CA HIS A 266 20.62 21.54 -7.47
C HIS A 266 21.70 20.44 -7.55
N SER A 267 22.62 20.39 -8.52
CA SER A 267 23.24 21.43 -9.33
C SER A 267 23.91 20.74 -10.52
N VAL A 268 23.68 21.22 -11.75
CA VAL A 268 24.60 20.93 -12.87
C VAL A 268 25.93 21.63 -12.54
N PRO A 269 27.08 20.95 -12.53
CA PRO A 269 28.34 21.66 -12.36
C PRO A 269 28.54 22.56 -13.58
N LEU A 270 28.56 23.87 -13.35
CA LEU A 270 28.78 24.89 -14.37
C LEU A 270 30.20 24.73 -14.93
N ILE A 271 30.30 24.21 -16.15
CA ILE A 271 31.46 24.43 -17.01
C ILE A 271 31.28 25.84 -17.61
N PRO A 272 32.16 26.81 -17.35
CA PRO A 272 32.00 28.15 -17.90
C PRO A 272 32.55 28.18 -19.33
N LYS A 273 31.69 28.51 -20.31
CA LYS A 273 31.82 29.73 -21.13
C LYS A 273 30.80 29.82 -22.27
N GLU A 274 30.17 31.00 -22.30
CA GLU A 274 29.79 31.81 -23.47
C GLU A 274 28.55 31.41 -24.28
N ALA A 275 27.50 32.20 -24.01
CA ALA A 275 26.57 32.82 -24.95
C ALA A 275 25.63 31.94 -25.78
N LEU A 276 24.35 31.94 -25.40
CA LEU A 276 23.25 32.20 -26.34
C LEU A 276 22.05 32.79 -25.57
N LYS A 277 21.69 34.02 -25.94
CA LYS A 277 20.49 34.74 -25.51
C LYS A 277 19.23 33.97 -25.92
N VAL A 278 18.31 33.69 -24.99
CA VAL A 278 16.88 33.61 -25.29
C VAL A 278 16.09 34.17 -24.11
N ASN A 279 15.38 35.26 -24.35
CA ASN A 279 14.34 35.79 -23.48
C ASN A 279 13.17 34.81 -23.44
N SER A 280 12.66 34.48 -22.25
CA SER A 280 11.25 34.14 -22.10
C SER A 280 10.75 34.53 -20.72
N ILE A 281 9.77 35.42 -20.77
CA ILE A 281 8.84 35.79 -19.71
C ILE A 281 8.01 34.54 -19.36
N THR A 282 7.70 34.34 -18.07
CA THR A 282 6.33 34.33 -17.53
C THR A 282 6.39 33.85 -16.07
N GLU A 283 6.20 34.80 -15.16
CA GLU A 283 5.66 34.55 -13.83
C GLU A 283 4.20 34.16 -13.97
N GLU A 284 3.76 33.09 -13.31
CA GLU A 284 2.42 32.92 -12.70
C GLU A 284 2.24 31.48 -12.19
N GLU A 285 2.64 31.18 -10.95
CA GLU A 285 2.02 30.12 -10.13
C GLU A 285 2.09 30.42 -8.61
N GLU A 286 2.33 31.67 -8.22
CA GLU A 286 2.44 32.03 -6.78
C GLU A 286 1.07 32.29 -6.10
N GLY A 287 -0.02 32.39 -6.88
CA GLY A 287 -1.35 32.72 -6.37
C GLY A 287 -2.08 31.59 -5.64
N ARG A 288 -1.77 30.31 -5.91
CA ARG A 288 -2.58 29.18 -5.43
C ARG A 288 -2.22 28.69 -4.03
N ARG A 289 -0.94 28.80 -3.64
CA ARG A 289 -0.46 28.32 -2.31
C ARG A 289 -0.86 29.27 -1.17
N ARG A 290 -0.98 30.57 -1.45
CA ARG A 290 -1.34 31.59 -0.46
C ARG A 290 -2.81 31.49 -0.02
N SER A 291 -3.72 31.12 -0.94
CA SER A 291 -5.15 31.01 -0.63
C SER A 291 -5.48 29.82 0.28
N GLU A 292 -4.82 28.67 0.10
CA GLU A 292 -5.05 27.48 0.95
C GLU A 292 -4.61 27.71 2.41
N CYS A 293 -3.51 28.44 2.63
CA CYS A 293 -3.10 28.84 3.99
C CYS A 293 -4.09 29.80 4.65
N ILE A 294 -4.61 30.78 3.90
CA ILE A 294 -5.59 31.76 4.43
C ILE A 294 -6.90 31.07 4.82
N TRP A 295 -7.40 30.14 4.00
CA TRP A 295 -8.62 29.39 4.31
C TRP A 295 -8.46 28.43 5.50
N ARG A 296 -7.28 27.82 5.69
CA ARG A 296 -7.01 26.99 6.88
C ARG A 296 -6.99 27.82 8.17
N MET A 297 -6.42 29.02 8.13
CA MET A 297 -6.39 29.93 9.28
C MET A 297 -7.80 30.45 9.63
N LEU A 298 -8.60 30.81 8.62
CA LEU A 298 -10.00 31.22 8.81
C LEU A 298 -10.86 30.09 9.41
N GLY A 299 -10.68 28.85 8.94
CA GLY A 299 -11.39 27.69 9.47
C GLY A 299 -11.10 27.43 10.95
N ALA A 300 -9.83 27.55 11.37
CA ALA A 300 -9.45 27.40 12.77
C ALA A 300 -10.07 28.49 13.67
N LEU A 301 -10.18 29.72 13.16
CA LEU A 301 -10.71 30.87 13.90
C LEU A 301 -12.22 30.73 14.13
N VAL A 302 -12.97 30.31 13.10
CA VAL A 302 -14.42 30.07 13.22
C VAL A 302 -14.71 28.91 14.18
N LEU A 303 -13.92 27.84 14.13
CA LEU A 303 -14.07 26.67 15.00
C LEU A 303 -13.76 27.01 16.47
N GLY A 304 -12.76 27.86 16.71
CA GLY A 304 -12.45 28.40 18.03
C GLY A 304 -13.59 29.20 18.65
N VAL A 305 -14.22 30.09 17.87
CA VAL A 305 -15.36 30.89 18.33
C VAL A 305 -16.58 29.99 18.65
N GLY A 306 -16.86 29.01 17.79
CA GLY A 306 -17.95 28.05 18.02
C GLY A 306 -17.77 27.23 19.30
N CYS A 307 -16.56 26.70 19.54
CA CYS A 307 -16.22 25.98 20.76
C CYS A 307 -16.29 26.86 22.02
N GLY A 308 -15.88 28.13 21.91
CA GLY A 308 -15.96 29.09 23.03
C GLY A 308 -17.40 29.35 23.47
N ILE A 309 -18.31 29.59 22.52
CA ILE A 309 -19.73 29.83 22.81
C ILE A 309 -20.36 28.59 23.45
N LEU A 310 -20.06 27.39 22.93
CA LEU A 310 -20.54 26.13 23.50
C LEU A 310 -20.04 25.92 24.94
N GLY A 311 -18.77 26.23 25.21
CA GLY A 311 -18.20 26.13 26.55
C GLY A 311 -18.89 27.04 27.56
N VAL A 312 -19.16 28.30 27.19
CA VAL A 312 -19.86 29.27 28.05
C VAL A 312 -21.30 28.83 28.32
N MET A 313 -22.01 28.36 27.28
CA MET A 313 -23.38 27.85 27.43
C MET A 313 -23.44 26.63 28.36
N LEU A 314 -22.46 25.73 28.27
CA LEU A 314 -22.37 24.57 29.15
C LEU A 314 -22.08 24.96 30.60
N ALA A 315 -21.18 25.93 30.81
CA ALA A 315 -20.86 26.45 32.14
C ALA A 315 -22.07 27.11 32.80
N LEU A 316 -22.83 27.94 32.06
CA LEU A 316 -24.05 28.56 32.56
C LEU A 316 -25.13 27.53 32.87
N TYR A 317 -25.28 26.51 32.02
CA TYR A 317 -26.22 25.41 32.26
C TYR A 317 -25.86 24.63 33.54
N LEU A 318 -24.58 24.29 33.73
CA LEU A 318 -24.10 23.64 34.95
C LEU A 318 -24.27 24.54 36.18
N TRP A 319 -24.02 25.85 36.05
CA TRP A 319 -24.23 26.82 37.13
C TRP A 319 -25.69 26.86 37.59
N THR A 320 -26.65 26.86 36.65
CA THR A 320 -28.08 26.85 37.01
C THR A 320 -28.51 25.56 37.70
N ILE A 321 -27.96 24.40 37.31
CA ILE A 321 -28.25 23.11 37.96
C ILE A 321 -27.64 23.06 39.38
N CYS A 322 -26.42 23.56 39.54
CA CYS A 322 -25.73 23.57 40.83
C CYS A 322 -26.31 24.61 41.80
N GLY A 323 -26.69 25.80 41.31
CA GLY A 323 -27.29 26.87 42.12
C GLY A 323 -28.67 26.52 42.67
N VAL A 324 -29.47 25.73 41.93
CA VAL A 324 -30.78 25.25 42.42
C VAL A 324 -30.64 24.25 43.57
N ARG A 325 -29.52 23.52 43.67
CA ARG A 325 -29.29 22.58 44.78
C ARG A 325 -28.84 23.26 46.09
N GLN A 326 -28.35 24.50 46.04
CA GLN A 326 -27.93 25.25 47.24
C GLN A 326 -29.06 26.00 47.94
N SER A 327 -30.27 26.09 47.37
CA SER A 327 -31.44 26.72 48.02
C SER A 327 -32.27 25.78 48.92
N MET A 328 -31.85 24.52 49.09
CA MET A 328 -32.46 23.58 50.05
C MET A 328 -31.54 23.36 51.26
N VAL A 329 -31.30 24.44 52.03
CA VAL A 329 -30.67 24.35 53.35
C VAL A 329 -31.45 25.24 54.33
N VAL A 330 -32.30 24.57 55.12
CA VAL A 330 -32.80 24.86 56.48
C VAL A 330 -33.54 26.19 56.73
N VAL A 331 -34.86 26.09 56.91
CA VAL A 331 -35.70 27.05 57.63
C VAL A 331 -36.10 26.42 58.98
N PRO A 332 -35.97 27.12 60.13
CA PRO A 332 -36.36 26.57 61.42
C PRO A 332 -37.89 26.65 61.63
N GLU A 333 -38.45 25.57 62.14
CA GLU A 333 -39.86 25.39 62.47
C GLU A 333 -40.26 26.28 63.68
N LYS A 334 -41.34 27.06 63.55
CA LYS A 334 -41.98 27.77 64.67
C LYS A 334 -43.30 27.08 65.03
N CYS A 335 -43.42 26.64 66.28
CA CYS A 335 -44.61 26.01 66.86
C CYS A 335 -45.83 26.97 66.92
N PRO A 336 -47.07 26.48 66.73
CA PRO A 336 -48.28 27.28 66.88
C PRO A 336 -48.89 27.17 68.29
N VAL A 337 -49.36 28.31 68.81
CA VAL A 337 -50.18 28.42 70.03
C VAL A 337 -51.60 27.95 69.72
N LYS A 338 -52.12 27.01 70.51
CA LYS A 338 -53.52 26.56 70.50
C LYS A 338 -54.26 27.16 71.71
N THR A 339 -55.27 27.98 71.45
CA THR A 339 -56.33 28.31 72.40
C THR A 339 -57.46 27.31 72.25
N VAL A 340 -57.94 26.72 73.37
CA VAL A 340 -59.19 25.96 73.43
C VAL A 340 -59.99 26.40 74.66
N SER A 341 -61.28 26.52 74.40
CA SER A 341 -62.37 27.09 75.19
C SER A 341 -62.85 26.26 76.39
N VAL A 342 -63.18 27.01 77.45
CA VAL A 342 -64.23 26.87 78.48
C VAL A 342 -65.14 25.63 78.42
N VAL A 343 -65.29 24.92 79.57
CA VAL A 343 -66.59 24.51 80.12
C VAL A 343 -66.54 24.59 81.66
N VAL A 344 -67.51 25.32 82.22
CA VAL A 344 -67.83 25.44 83.66
C VAL A 344 -68.76 24.29 84.05
N VAL A 345 -68.51 23.63 85.18
CA VAL A 345 -69.58 23.02 86.00
C VAL A 345 -69.28 23.30 87.46
N ALA A 346 -70.24 23.96 88.11
CA ALA A 346 -70.27 24.25 89.54
C ALA A 346 -70.63 23.00 90.35
N VAL A 347 -70.14 22.91 91.59
CA VAL A 347 -70.86 22.27 92.70
C VAL A 347 -70.59 23.08 93.97
N GLU A 348 -71.70 23.48 94.59
CA GLU A 348 -71.94 23.91 95.97
C GLU A 348 -71.13 23.11 97.02
N GLU A 349 -70.95 23.47 98.29
CA GLU A 349 -71.77 24.25 99.23
C GLU A 349 -70.93 24.45 100.52
N GLY A 350 -71.40 25.30 101.44
CA GLY A 350 -71.33 24.93 102.86
C GLY A 350 -70.29 25.62 103.76
N ASN A 351 -70.48 26.92 103.98
CA ASN A 351 -70.59 27.61 105.28
C ASN A 351 -69.98 27.04 106.60
N LYS A 352 -69.38 28.01 107.31
CA LYS A 352 -69.40 28.30 108.77
C LYS A 352 -68.58 27.36 109.69
N TYR A 353 -67.86 27.85 110.70
CA TYR A 353 -68.05 29.02 111.56
C TYR A 353 -66.74 29.76 111.85
#